data_AF-A0A5Q0UHP3-F1
#
_entry.id   AF-A0A5Q0UHP3-F1
#
_cell.length_a   1.000
_cell.length_b   1.000
_cell.length_c   1.000
_cell.angle_alpha   90.00
_cell.angle_beta   90.00
_cell.angle_gamma   90.00
#
_symmetry.space_group_name_H-M   'P 1'
#
loop_
_entity.id
_entity.type
_entity.pdbx_description
1 polymer ?
#
loop_
_entity_poly.entity_id
_entity_poly.type
_entity_poly.pdbx_seq_one_letter_code
_entity_poly.pdbx_strand_id
1 'polypeptide(L)'
;MTKISVTGSKKYLDRVIDELHDLELMDIDQYEGEFDTGEPNEEAEKLSELLVDIRSVLSKLPETEPEKETTTIQAIQENLPEITDELDGHEAQEEQLKRQIEGIKEQKKFFKKLRGSGLTAEDLKESETLNVFTGRLDKDSFLKEIRNDRFEIFEGDSATAVIYSEKYAEQTEQAIQNNSKKQFTVPDTELHGTCENIYNNLEQKRDQLETQIESVESQKRELAEKWSGKLNYIEDFLTQKIEKAEAPINFATTDRTFMAWGWIPEEKFEILEERLAEASEGKIHVQREELEEDEEPPVKHENNRAVQPFESLTDLVSVPRYNELDPSVVLLLTFPLFFGFMIGDAGYGLTTLAVFYAGAKMFPKGKEIFHSLMYASVATIIFGLAFGDAFGYVIFGHHSELAAATGIQLFEQIPILWHRAEHLGQVFTISALIGLVHVNLGYGIGFYNEYIKHGLKEAFLEKGSWYVLQAGAALAFLVSPTAGLPVMILGFLLIFLGEGVEGMVEIPSLLANILSYLRIFGVSVAAVALAAVVNSIASTAYGAGGLVGIVLGTLILVGGHIFNTFIKIMEGFLQGIRLHYVEMFGKFYEGGGKKYAPFGAQEP
;
A
#
# COMPACT_ATOMS: atom_id res chain seq x y z
N MET A 1 -0.70 -15.22 29.18
CA MET A 1 -0.22 -16.41 28.44
C MET A 1 0.42 -17.38 29.41
N THR A 2 0.27 -18.67 29.16
CA THR A 2 0.89 -19.75 29.93
C THR A 2 1.56 -20.70 28.95
N LYS A 3 2.81 -21.09 29.24
CA LYS A 3 3.51 -22.12 28.49
C LYS A 3 3.04 -23.49 28.95
N ILE A 4 2.78 -24.37 28.00
CA ILE A 4 2.34 -25.73 28.26
C ILE A 4 3.19 -26.73 27.49
N SER A 5 3.24 -27.96 28.00
CA SER A 5 3.72 -29.12 27.26
C SER A 5 2.62 -30.16 27.11
N VAL A 6 2.55 -30.76 25.93
CA VAL A 6 1.62 -31.84 25.59
C VAL A 6 2.46 -33.08 25.31
N THR A 7 2.37 -34.09 26.18
CA THR A 7 3.14 -35.33 26.07
C THR A 7 2.22 -36.54 25.91
N GLY A 8 2.54 -37.41 24.95
CA GLY A 8 1.70 -38.58 24.67
C GLY A 8 2.41 -39.68 23.88
N SER A 9 1.68 -40.75 23.60
CA SER A 9 2.16 -41.81 22.70
C SER A 9 1.95 -41.42 21.24
N LYS A 10 2.93 -41.73 20.36
CA LYS A 10 2.83 -41.54 18.90
C LYS A 10 1.58 -42.17 18.29
N LYS A 11 0.98 -43.19 18.92
CA LYS A 11 -0.28 -43.81 18.49
C LYS A 11 -1.44 -42.81 18.38
N TYR A 12 -1.44 -41.75 19.19
CA TYR A 12 -2.50 -40.74 19.25
C TYR A 12 -2.08 -39.41 18.62
N LEU A 13 -0.87 -39.30 18.06
CA LEU A 13 -0.30 -38.05 17.56
C LEU A 13 -1.22 -37.35 16.53
N ASP A 14 -1.69 -38.08 15.52
CA ASP A 14 -2.55 -37.49 14.48
C ASP A 14 -3.84 -36.90 15.05
N ARG A 15 -4.49 -37.61 15.98
CA ARG A 15 -5.72 -37.12 16.64
C ARG A 15 -5.48 -35.87 17.48
N VAL A 16 -4.27 -35.73 18.03
CA VAL A 16 -3.88 -34.57 18.85
C VAL A 16 -3.64 -33.38 17.97
N ILE A 17 -2.93 -33.57 16.86
CA ILE A 17 -2.72 -32.52 15.86
C ILE A 17 -4.08 -32.03 15.34
N ASP A 18 -4.99 -32.95 15.03
CA ASP A 18 -6.35 -32.59 14.60
C ASP A 18 -7.07 -31.73 15.66
N GLU A 19 -7.11 -32.16 16.92
CA GLU A 19 -7.77 -31.36 17.97
C GLU A 19 -7.05 -30.04 18.27
N LEU A 20 -5.71 -30.01 18.24
CA LEU A 20 -4.95 -28.78 18.46
C LEU A 20 -5.25 -27.75 17.38
N HIS A 21 -5.35 -28.20 16.12
CA HIS A 21 -5.72 -27.36 14.97
C HIS A 21 -7.16 -26.89 15.08
N ASP A 22 -8.11 -27.80 15.35
CA ASP A 22 -9.54 -27.49 15.43
C ASP A 22 -9.89 -26.58 16.62
N LEU A 23 -9.08 -26.58 17.68
CA LEU A 23 -9.26 -25.69 18.84
C LEU A 23 -8.73 -24.28 18.59
N GLU A 24 -7.70 -24.11 17.76
CA GLU A 24 -7.08 -22.81 17.48
C GLU A 24 -6.57 -22.10 18.74
N LEU A 25 -6.06 -22.86 19.72
CA LEU A 25 -5.67 -22.33 21.04
C LEU A 25 -4.17 -22.35 21.32
N MET A 26 -3.38 -23.16 20.61
CA MET A 26 -1.97 -23.36 20.94
C MET A 26 -1.07 -22.77 19.86
N ASP A 27 -0.25 -21.79 20.23
CA ASP A 27 0.88 -21.32 19.40
C ASP A 27 2.05 -22.25 19.68
N ILE A 28 2.34 -23.13 18.72
CA ILE A 28 3.33 -24.21 18.85
C ILE A 28 4.74 -23.61 18.74
N ASP A 29 5.58 -23.91 19.73
CA ASP A 29 6.99 -23.53 19.68
C ASP A 29 7.77 -24.51 18.81
N GLN A 30 8.75 -23.99 18.07
CA GLN A 30 9.67 -24.82 17.32
C GLN A 30 10.61 -25.53 18.29
N TYR A 31 10.67 -26.86 18.21
CA TYR A 31 11.59 -27.63 19.02
C TYR A 31 13.05 -27.50 18.53
N GLU A 32 13.92 -26.98 19.40
CA GLU A 32 15.36 -26.92 19.20
C GLU A 32 16.07 -27.63 20.36
N GLY A 33 16.20 -28.96 20.29
CA GLY A 33 16.86 -29.72 21.36
C GLY A 33 17.53 -31.01 20.90
N GLU A 34 17.89 -31.86 21.86
CA GLU A 34 18.68 -33.08 21.61
C GLU A 34 17.87 -34.29 21.11
N PHE A 35 16.54 -34.26 21.22
CA PHE A 35 15.67 -35.34 20.72
C PHE A 35 15.46 -35.25 19.20
N ASP A 36 15.06 -36.36 18.59
CA ASP A 36 14.70 -36.37 17.17
C ASP A 36 13.40 -35.59 16.94
N THR A 37 13.36 -34.78 15.89
CA THR A 37 12.12 -34.12 15.46
C THR A 37 11.15 -35.12 14.85
N GLY A 38 9.85 -34.81 14.89
CA GLY A 38 8.86 -35.61 14.18
C GLY A 38 9.07 -35.53 12.66
N GLU A 39 8.88 -36.66 11.98
CA GLU A 39 8.88 -36.68 10.52
C GLU A 39 7.52 -36.18 10.02
N PRO A 40 7.50 -35.33 8.96
CA PRO A 40 6.26 -35.03 8.27
C PRO A 40 5.65 -36.33 7.73
N ASN A 41 4.33 -36.37 7.62
CA ASN A 41 3.67 -37.48 6.95
C ASN A 41 4.20 -37.63 5.50
N GLU A 42 4.39 -38.85 4.99
CA GLU A 42 4.85 -39.11 3.60
C GLU A 42 3.94 -38.44 2.54
N GLU A 43 2.71 -38.06 2.91
CA GLU A 43 1.80 -37.29 2.06
C GLU A 43 2.13 -35.79 1.97
N ALA A 44 2.85 -35.20 2.93
CA ALA A 44 3.06 -33.76 3.05
C ALA A 44 3.75 -33.17 1.80
N GLU A 45 4.87 -33.78 1.36
CA GLU A 45 5.64 -33.31 0.21
C GLU A 45 4.78 -33.28 -1.07
N LYS A 46 4.01 -34.34 -1.33
CA LYS A 46 3.10 -34.43 -2.49
C LYS A 46 1.95 -33.43 -2.42
N LEU A 47 1.43 -33.16 -1.23
CA LEU A 47 0.36 -32.18 -1.04
C LEU A 47 0.91 -30.75 -1.24
N SER A 48 2.12 -30.48 -0.76
CA SER A 48 2.80 -29.19 -0.95
C SER A 48 3.12 -28.93 -2.43
N GLU A 49 3.60 -29.92 -3.18
CA GLU A 49 3.76 -29.82 -4.64
C GLU A 49 2.43 -29.47 -5.33
N LEU A 50 1.36 -30.21 -5.00
CA LEU A 50 0.03 -29.95 -5.56
C LEU A 50 -0.49 -28.55 -5.21
N LEU A 51 -0.26 -28.07 -4.00
CA LEU A 51 -0.66 -26.72 -3.56
C LEU A 51 0.07 -25.64 -4.38
N VAL A 52 1.37 -25.83 -4.64
CA VAL A 52 2.16 -24.91 -5.48
C VAL A 52 1.60 -24.86 -6.90
N ASP A 53 1.27 -26.01 -7.49
CA ASP A 53 0.68 -26.09 -8.83
C ASP A 53 -0.69 -25.39 -8.89
N ILE A 54 -1.55 -25.61 -7.89
CA ILE A 54 -2.87 -24.97 -7.79
C ILE A 54 -2.71 -23.44 -7.67
N ARG A 55 -1.81 -22.95 -6.81
CA ARG A 55 -1.54 -21.51 -6.66
C ARG A 55 -1.01 -20.90 -7.95
N SER A 56 -0.16 -21.62 -8.68
CA SER A 56 0.34 -21.21 -9.99
C SER A 56 -0.81 -21.01 -10.98
N VAL A 57 -1.73 -21.98 -11.07
CA VAL A 57 -2.92 -21.88 -11.93
C VAL A 57 -3.84 -20.74 -11.49
N LEU A 58 -4.16 -20.64 -10.20
CA LEU A 58 -4.99 -19.56 -9.65
C LEU A 58 -4.41 -18.17 -9.96
N SER A 59 -3.08 -18.00 -9.90
CA SER A 59 -2.42 -16.73 -10.20
C SER A 59 -2.55 -16.28 -11.66
N LYS A 60 -2.76 -17.23 -12.59
CA LYS A 60 -2.92 -16.98 -14.03
C LYS A 60 -4.39 -16.80 -14.45
N LEU A 61 -5.33 -17.26 -13.62
CA LEU A 61 -6.76 -17.16 -13.89
C LEU A 61 -7.27 -15.73 -13.63
N PRO A 62 -8.21 -15.22 -14.46
CA PRO A 62 -8.94 -14.00 -14.15
C PRO A 62 -9.66 -14.10 -12.79
N GLU A 63 -9.68 -12.99 -12.05
CA GLU A 63 -10.49 -12.90 -10.82
C GLU A 63 -11.98 -13.07 -11.13
N THR A 64 -12.64 -13.96 -10.40
CA THR A 64 -14.08 -14.22 -10.46
C THR A 64 -14.68 -14.15 -9.06
N GLU A 65 -15.99 -13.90 -8.95
CA GLU A 65 -16.64 -13.96 -7.64
C GLU A 65 -16.60 -15.41 -7.12
N PRO A 66 -16.13 -15.65 -5.89
CA PRO A 66 -15.94 -16.99 -5.38
C PRO A 66 -17.30 -17.66 -5.10
N GLU A 67 -17.79 -18.47 -6.03
CA GLU A 67 -18.77 -19.50 -5.70
C GLU A 67 -18.04 -20.67 -5.04
N LYS A 68 -18.30 -20.91 -3.75
CA LYS A 68 -17.72 -22.04 -3.02
C LYS A 68 -18.34 -23.34 -3.52
N GLU A 69 -17.64 -24.01 -4.43
CA GLU A 69 -17.98 -25.35 -4.89
C GLU A 69 -17.06 -26.40 -4.25
N THR A 70 -17.66 -27.37 -3.55
CA THR A 70 -16.93 -28.48 -2.94
C THR A 70 -16.46 -29.47 -4.01
N THR A 71 -15.21 -29.90 -3.94
CA THR A 71 -14.65 -30.96 -4.80
C THR A 71 -13.68 -31.87 -4.03
N THR A 72 -13.10 -32.87 -4.71
CA THR A 72 -12.14 -33.84 -4.14
C THR A 72 -10.74 -33.61 -4.72
N ILE A 73 -9.69 -33.87 -3.92
CA ILE A 73 -8.28 -33.81 -4.36
C ILE A 73 -8.04 -34.61 -5.65
N GLN A 74 -8.55 -35.85 -5.72
CA GLN A 74 -8.37 -36.72 -6.90
C GLN A 74 -8.94 -36.08 -8.17
N ALA A 75 -10.11 -35.44 -8.08
CA ALA A 75 -10.71 -34.77 -9.22
C ALA A 75 -9.84 -33.58 -9.69
N ILE A 76 -9.25 -32.82 -8.78
CA ILE A 76 -8.31 -31.75 -9.19
C ILE A 76 -7.04 -32.34 -9.78
N GLN A 77 -6.41 -33.33 -9.16
CA GLN A 77 -5.19 -33.97 -9.69
C GLN A 77 -5.36 -34.52 -11.11
N GLU A 78 -6.54 -35.07 -11.43
CA GLU A 78 -6.84 -35.58 -12.77
C GLU A 78 -7.03 -34.47 -13.81
N ASN A 79 -7.62 -33.33 -13.43
CA ASN A 79 -7.94 -32.24 -14.37
C ASN A 79 -6.88 -31.12 -14.40
N LEU A 80 -6.01 -31.02 -13.39
CA LEU A 80 -5.03 -29.94 -13.27
C LEU A 80 -4.06 -29.85 -14.47
N PRO A 81 -3.56 -30.97 -15.03
CA PRO A 81 -2.73 -30.91 -16.24
C PRO A 81 -3.48 -30.33 -17.43
N GLU A 82 -4.74 -30.73 -17.64
CA GLU A 82 -5.59 -30.23 -18.74
C GLU A 82 -5.88 -28.73 -18.57
N ILE A 83 -6.20 -28.28 -17.35
CA ILE A 83 -6.42 -26.87 -17.04
C ILE A 83 -5.16 -26.05 -17.31
N THR A 84 -4.00 -26.57 -16.91
CA THR A 84 -2.71 -25.90 -17.09
C THR A 84 -2.37 -25.79 -18.56
N ASP A 85 -2.53 -26.87 -19.33
CA ASP A 85 -2.28 -26.90 -20.77
C ASP A 85 -3.21 -25.94 -21.55
N GLU A 86 -4.51 -25.91 -21.22
CA GLU A 86 -5.46 -24.97 -21.84
C GLU A 86 -5.09 -23.51 -21.52
N LEU A 87 -4.74 -23.22 -20.26
CA LEU A 87 -4.40 -21.87 -19.82
C LEU A 87 -3.09 -21.38 -20.45
N ASP A 88 -2.05 -22.22 -20.47
CA ASP A 88 -0.77 -21.92 -21.10
C ASP A 88 -0.94 -21.75 -22.62
N GLY A 89 -1.81 -22.54 -23.25
CA GLY A 89 -2.18 -22.39 -24.65
C GLY A 89 -2.84 -21.03 -24.94
N HIS A 90 -3.79 -20.61 -24.10
CA HIS A 90 -4.44 -19.32 -24.21
C HIS A 90 -3.46 -18.15 -23.98
N GLU A 91 -2.57 -18.24 -22.99
CA GLU A 91 -1.55 -17.21 -22.74
C GLU A 91 -0.57 -17.07 -23.90
N ALA A 92 -0.10 -18.19 -24.45
CA ALA A 92 0.79 -18.19 -25.61
C ALA A 92 0.11 -17.57 -26.84
N GLN A 93 -1.18 -17.89 -27.07
CA GLN A 93 -1.97 -17.30 -28.15
C GLN A 93 -2.16 -15.79 -27.94
N GLU A 94 -2.53 -15.36 -26.73
CA GLU A 94 -2.69 -13.95 -26.37
C GLU A 94 -1.39 -13.17 -26.59
N GLU A 95 -0.26 -13.70 -26.14
CA GLU A 95 1.06 -13.06 -26.32
C GLU A 95 1.42 -12.94 -27.81
N GLN A 96 1.17 -14.00 -28.60
CA GLN A 96 1.39 -13.97 -30.05
C GLN A 96 0.53 -12.90 -30.73
N LEU A 97 -0.75 -12.78 -30.37
CA LEU A 97 -1.66 -11.77 -30.92
C LEU A 97 -1.21 -10.35 -30.54
N LYS A 98 -0.81 -10.12 -29.28
CA LYS A 98 -0.28 -8.84 -28.81
C LYS A 98 0.99 -8.43 -29.56
N ARG A 99 1.91 -9.37 -29.79
CA ARG A 99 3.13 -9.13 -30.60
C ARG A 99 2.77 -8.72 -32.04
N GLN A 100 1.79 -9.37 -32.66
CA GLN A 100 1.32 -9.00 -34.00
C GLN A 100 0.68 -7.59 -34.02
N ILE A 101 -0.12 -7.25 -33.02
CA ILE A 101 -0.72 -5.91 -32.88
C ILE A 101 0.36 -4.83 -32.75
N GLU A 102 1.39 -5.05 -31.94
CA GLU A 102 2.47 -4.05 -31.79
C GLU A 102 3.24 -3.87 -33.10
N GLY A 103 3.52 -4.96 -33.83
CA GLY A 103 4.09 -4.87 -35.18
C GLY A 103 3.22 -4.09 -36.17
N ILE A 104 1.90 -4.33 -36.17
CA ILE A 104 0.95 -3.58 -37.00
C ILE A 104 0.90 -2.11 -36.60
N LYS A 105 0.97 -1.79 -35.31
CA LYS A 105 0.93 -0.43 -34.78
C LYS A 105 2.15 0.38 -35.20
N GLU A 106 3.33 -0.23 -35.21
CA GLU A 106 4.55 0.39 -35.76
C GLU A 106 4.39 0.70 -37.26
N GLN A 107 3.90 -0.27 -38.05
CA GLN A 107 3.61 -0.06 -39.47
C GLN A 107 2.56 1.04 -39.70
N LYS A 108 1.44 1.02 -38.97
CA LYS A 108 0.41 2.08 -39.02
C LYS A 108 1.00 3.44 -38.71
N LYS A 109 1.90 3.54 -37.73
CA LYS A 109 2.56 4.81 -37.36
C LYS A 109 3.46 5.34 -38.49
N PHE A 110 4.06 4.46 -39.28
CA PHE A 110 4.81 4.85 -40.48
C PHE A 110 3.87 5.36 -41.58
N PHE A 111 2.90 4.53 -42.01
CA PHE A 111 2.00 4.87 -43.12
C PHE A 111 1.08 6.07 -42.80
N LYS A 112 0.71 6.28 -41.54
CA LYS A 112 -0.04 7.48 -41.10
C LYS A 112 0.71 8.77 -41.41
N LYS A 113 2.04 8.79 -41.32
CA LYS A 113 2.83 10.01 -41.58
C LYS A 113 2.90 10.37 -43.06
N LEU A 114 2.79 9.37 -43.93
CA LEU A 114 2.81 9.49 -45.39
C LEU A 114 1.41 9.51 -46.01
N ARG A 115 0.37 9.56 -45.18
CA ARG A 115 -1.02 9.71 -45.65
C ARG A 115 -1.16 11.03 -46.41
N GLY A 116 -1.94 11.02 -47.50
CA GLY A 116 -2.13 12.18 -48.38
C GLY A 116 -1.04 12.39 -49.43
N SER A 117 0.08 11.66 -49.37
CA SER A 117 1.20 11.79 -50.31
C SER A 117 0.92 11.23 -51.71
N GLY A 118 -0.11 10.38 -51.87
CA GLY A 118 -0.41 9.69 -53.12
C GLY A 118 0.50 8.48 -53.43
N LEU A 119 1.54 8.24 -52.61
CA LEU A 119 2.48 7.15 -52.81
C LEU A 119 1.87 5.76 -52.58
N THR A 120 2.35 4.80 -53.36
CA THR A 120 2.12 3.36 -53.13
C THR A 120 3.28 2.72 -52.39
N ALA A 121 3.06 1.55 -51.77
CA ALA A 121 4.17 0.81 -51.15
C ALA A 121 5.21 0.29 -52.15
N GLU A 122 4.84 0.16 -53.42
CA GLU A 122 5.77 -0.19 -54.50
C GLU A 122 6.73 0.96 -54.80
N ASP A 123 6.26 2.20 -54.73
CA ASP A 123 7.09 3.40 -54.91
C ASP A 123 8.10 3.62 -53.77
N LEU A 124 7.86 3.00 -52.62
CA LEU A 124 8.73 3.10 -51.44
C LEU A 124 9.83 2.03 -51.42
N LYS A 125 9.85 1.10 -52.39
CA LYS A 125 10.90 0.08 -52.52
C LYS A 125 12.05 0.63 -53.35
N GLU A 126 13.26 0.53 -52.81
CA GLU A 126 14.49 0.82 -53.53
C GLU A 126 14.65 -0.18 -54.69
N SER A 127 15.17 0.30 -55.82
CA SER A 127 15.45 -0.50 -57.01
C SER A 127 16.89 -0.24 -57.48
N GLU A 128 17.40 -1.04 -58.42
CA GLU A 128 18.74 -0.83 -58.99
C GLU A 128 18.96 0.56 -59.64
N THR A 129 17.89 1.35 -59.82
CA THR A 129 17.95 2.65 -60.52
C THR A 129 17.39 3.83 -59.71
N LEU A 130 16.68 3.57 -58.60
CA LEU A 130 15.98 4.57 -57.80
C LEU A 130 16.13 4.27 -56.31
N ASN A 131 16.48 5.29 -55.54
CA ASN A 131 16.55 5.27 -54.08
C ASN A 131 15.41 6.08 -53.47
N VAL A 132 15.02 5.70 -52.25
CA VAL A 132 13.91 6.29 -51.54
C VAL A 132 14.37 6.78 -50.17
N PHE A 133 14.15 8.07 -49.90
CA PHE A 133 14.29 8.62 -48.55
C PHE A 133 12.92 8.90 -47.96
N THR A 134 12.67 8.50 -46.71
CA THR A 134 11.48 8.91 -45.96
C THR A 134 11.89 9.55 -44.64
N GLY A 135 11.35 10.73 -44.33
CA GLY A 135 11.79 11.48 -43.16
C GLY A 135 11.11 12.83 -43.00
N ARG A 136 11.57 13.61 -42.02
CA ARG A 136 11.18 15.02 -41.88
C ARG A 136 12.24 15.89 -42.53
N LEU A 137 11.90 16.49 -43.67
CA LEU A 137 12.78 17.30 -44.49
C LEU A 137 12.33 18.76 -44.48
N ASP A 138 13.27 19.71 -44.38
CA ASP A 138 12.99 21.11 -44.66
C ASP A 138 13.07 21.38 -46.17
N LYS A 139 11.91 21.39 -46.83
CA LYS A 139 11.79 21.47 -48.29
C LYS A 139 12.47 22.71 -48.88
N ASP A 140 12.28 23.88 -48.27
CA ASP A 140 12.79 25.14 -48.81
C ASP A 140 14.31 25.22 -48.77
N SER A 141 14.92 24.59 -47.77
CA SER A 141 16.38 24.50 -47.63
C SER A 141 16.95 23.41 -48.55
N PHE A 142 16.29 22.26 -48.63
CA PHE A 142 16.66 21.16 -49.53
C PHE A 142 16.66 21.59 -51.02
N LEU A 143 15.61 22.28 -51.48
CA LEU A 143 15.49 22.75 -52.86
C LEU A 143 16.55 23.80 -53.25
N LYS A 144 17.13 24.51 -52.28
CA LYS A 144 18.21 25.49 -52.54
C LYS A 144 19.59 24.85 -52.68
N GLU A 145 19.78 23.68 -52.08
CA GLU A 145 21.06 22.99 -52.02
C GLU A 145 21.22 21.98 -53.17
N ILE A 146 20.13 21.33 -53.58
CA ILE A 146 20.16 20.33 -54.64
C ILE A 146 20.37 20.98 -56.02
N ARG A 147 21.30 20.42 -56.80
CA ARG A 147 21.70 20.95 -58.12
C ARG A 147 21.29 20.07 -59.31
N ASN A 148 20.56 18.99 -59.04
CA ASN A 148 20.03 18.09 -60.06
C ASN A 148 18.50 18.19 -60.11
N ASP A 149 17.90 17.79 -61.22
CA ASP A 149 16.45 17.82 -61.46
C ASP A 149 15.82 16.40 -61.46
N ARG A 150 16.56 15.41 -60.97
CA ARG A 150 16.21 13.98 -61.03
C ARG A 150 15.75 13.44 -59.68
N PHE A 151 14.82 14.16 -59.07
CA PHE A 151 14.15 13.76 -57.83
C PHE A 151 12.68 14.20 -57.86
N GLU A 152 11.84 13.54 -57.08
CA GLU A 152 10.45 13.93 -56.85
C GLU A 152 10.15 13.89 -55.35
N ILE A 153 9.42 14.90 -54.85
CA ILE A 153 9.09 15.07 -53.44
C ILE A 153 7.59 14.84 -53.23
N PHE A 154 7.26 13.93 -52.33
CA PHE A 154 5.91 13.61 -51.94
C PHE A 154 5.69 14.00 -50.46
N GLU A 155 4.74 14.90 -50.22
CA GLU A 155 4.41 15.37 -48.88
C GLU A 155 3.21 14.60 -48.33
N GLY A 156 3.39 13.95 -47.17
CA GLY A 156 2.29 13.45 -46.36
C GLY A 156 1.99 14.35 -45.17
N ASP A 157 1.04 13.92 -44.32
CA ASP A 157 0.59 14.67 -43.14
C ASP A 157 1.72 15.13 -42.20
N SER A 158 2.78 14.33 -42.05
CA SER A 158 3.88 14.66 -41.10
C SER A 158 5.26 14.12 -41.49
N ALA A 159 5.38 13.50 -42.67
CA ALA A 159 6.64 13.08 -43.25
C ALA A 159 6.67 13.38 -44.74
N THR A 160 7.88 13.49 -45.27
CA THR A 160 8.17 13.71 -46.68
C THR A 160 8.93 12.51 -47.20
N ALA A 161 8.55 12.03 -48.38
CA ALA A 161 9.28 11.03 -49.12
C ALA A 161 9.95 11.68 -50.34
N VAL A 162 11.22 11.35 -50.59
CA VAL A 162 11.98 11.83 -51.74
C VAL A 162 12.47 10.62 -52.52
N ILE A 163 12.03 10.51 -53.77
CA ILE A 163 12.47 9.46 -54.70
C ILE A 163 13.48 10.09 -55.66
N TYR A 164 14.67 9.51 -55.77
CA TYR A 164 15.76 10.06 -56.59
C TYR A 164 16.54 8.98 -57.32
N SER A 165 17.20 9.36 -58.42
CA SER A 165 17.96 8.43 -59.23
C SER A 165 19.29 8.04 -58.59
N GLU A 166 19.61 6.75 -58.61
CA GLU A 166 20.88 6.18 -58.13
C GLU A 166 22.11 6.89 -58.73
N LYS A 167 22.01 7.33 -59.99
CA LYS A 167 23.06 8.07 -60.70
C LYS A 167 23.50 9.37 -59.98
N TYR A 168 22.62 9.95 -59.16
CA TYR A 168 22.87 11.19 -58.41
C TYR A 168 22.73 10.98 -56.89
N ALA A 169 22.85 9.74 -56.40
CA ALA A 169 22.63 9.38 -55.01
C ALA A 169 23.55 10.17 -54.06
N GLU A 170 24.86 10.17 -54.30
CA GLU A 170 25.84 10.82 -53.42
C GLU A 170 25.55 12.32 -53.19
N GLN A 171 25.14 13.04 -54.23
CA GLN A 171 24.78 14.47 -54.12
C GLN A 171 23.45 14.69 -53.41
N THR A 172 22.48 13.81 -53.67
CA THR A 172 21.12 13.94 -53.13
C THR A 172 21.07 13.53 -51.66
N GLU A 173 21.78 12.48 -51.27
CA GLU A 173 21.94 12.04 -49.89
C GLU A 173 22.65 13.07 -49.02
N GLN A 174 23.70 13.74 -49.52
CA GLN A 174 24.36 14.82 -48.78
C GLN A 174 23.39 15.98 -48.50
N ALA A 175 22.61 16.39 -49.50
CA ALA A 175 21.59 17.43 -49.33
C ALA A 175 20.46 16.99 -48.37
N ILE A 176 20.07 15.71 -48.40
CA ILE A 176 19.11 15.13 -47.46
C ILE A 176 19.69 15.11 -46.03
N GLN A 177 20.93 14.68 -45.83
CA GLN A 177 21.57 14.62 -44.51
C GLN A 177 21.68 16.01 -43.87
N ASN A 178 22.03 17.03 -44.64
CA ASN A 178 22.17 18.40 -44.15
C ASN A 178 20.82 19.04 -43.75
N ASN A 179 19.71 18.60 -44.37
CA ASN A 179 18.39 19.23 -44.22
C ASN A 179 17.33 18.34 -43.58
N SER A 180 17.65 17.08 -43.27
CA SER A 180 16.75 16.15 -42.61
C SER A 180 16.87 16.23 -41.09
N LYS A 181 15.73 16.30 -40.41
CA LYS A 181 15.67 16.31 -38.94
C LYS A 181 15.52 14.92 -38.35
N LYS A 182 14.98 13.97 -39.11
CA LYS A 182 14.75 12.58 -38.71
C LYS A 182 14.47 11.71 -39.93
N GLN A 183 15.16 10.59 -40.06
CA GLN A 183 14.87 9.56 -41.04
C GLN A 183 13.93 8.50 -40.46
N PHE A 184 13.06 7.94 -41.29
CA PHE A 184 12.22 6.80 -40.95
C PHE A 184 12.62 5.60 -41.80
N THR A 185 12.75 4.44 -41.18
CA THR A 185 12.98 3.18 -41.91
C THR A 185 11.65 2.74 -42.50
N VAL A 186 11.67 2.38 -43.78
CA VAL A 186 10.51 1.79 -44.46
C VAL A 186 10.31 0.38 -43.89
N PRO A 187 9.11 0.02 -43.39
CA PRO A 187 8.86 -1.34 -42.92
C PRO A 187 8.95 -2.34 -44.07
N ASP A 188 9.77 -3.38 -43.94
CA ASP A 188 9.83 -4.48 -44.90
C ASP A 188 8.47 -5.20 -44.94
N THR A 189 7.68 -4.91 -45.96
CA THR A 189 6.35 -5.49 -46.10
C THR A 189 6.01 -5.79 -47.56
N GLU A 190 5.42 -6.95 -47.80
CA GLU A 190 4.78 -7.34 -49.07
C GLU A 190 3.39 -6.69 -49.24
N LEU A 191 3.26 -5.43 -48.82
CA LEU A 191 2.00 -4.69 -48.89
C LEU A 191 1.89 -4.01 -50.25
N HIS A 192 0.68 -4.00 -50.82
CA HIS A 192 0.38 -3.46 -52.15
C HIS A 192 -0.71 -2.38 -52.06
N GLY A 193 -0.61 -1.36 -52.91
CA GLY A 193 -1.57 -0.25 -52.98
C GLY A 193 -1.10 1.05 -52.32
N THR A 194 -2.00 2.03 -52.24
CA THR A 194 -1.73 3.36 -51.70
C THR A 194 -1.50 3.35 -50.19
N CYS A 195 -0.71 4.28 -49.67
CA CYS A 195 -0.46 4.43 -48.23
C CYS A 195 -1.76 4.54 -47.41
N GLU A 196 -2.82 5.13 -47.97
CA GLU A 196 -4.14 5.24 -47.32
C GLU A 196 -4.86 3.88 -47.26
N ASN A 197 -4.86 3.11 -48.36
CA ASN A 197 -5.44 1.77 -48.37
C ASN A 197 -4.69 0.81 -47.44
N ILE A 198 -3.37 0.90 -47.40
CA ILE A 198 -2.52 0.12 -46.49
C ILE A 198 -2.84 0.45 -45.03
N TYR A 199 -2.95 1.74 -44.70
CA TYR A 199 -3.34 2.16 -43.36
C TYR A 199 -4.69 1.58 -42.95
N ASN A 200 -5.70 1.65 -43.82
CA ASN A 200 -7.04 1.12 -43.55
C ASN A 200 -7.05 -0.41 -43.44
N ASN A 201 -6.28 -1.13 -44.28
CA ASN A 201 -6.16 -2.59 -44.19
C ASN A 201 -5.47 -3.03 -42.91
N LEU A 202 -4.41 -2.33 -42.50
CA LEU A 202 -3.73 -2.56 -41.22
C LEU A 202 -4.64 -2.24 -40.03
N GLU A 203 -5.52 -1.24 -40.16
CA GLU A 203 -6.55 -0.95 -39.17
C GLU A 203 -7.54 -2.09 -39.04
N GLN A 204 -8.12 -2.56 -40.14
CA GLN A 204 -9.03 -3.71 -40.11
C GLN A 204 -8.36 -4.96 -39.55
N LYS A 205 -7.09 -5.22 -39.90
CA LYS A 205 -6.34 -6.36 -39.37
C LYS A 205 -6.08 -6.24 -37.87
N ARG A 206 -5.78 -5.04 -37.38
CA ARG A 206 -5.66 -4.77 -35.93
C ARG A 206 -6.98 -5.07 -35.24
N ASP A 207 -8.10 -4.54 -35.74
CA ASP A 207 -9.41 -4.71 -35.13
C ASP A 207 -9.83 -6.20 -35.10
N GLN A 208 -9.47 -6.97 -36.14
CA GLN A 208 -9.65 -8.42 -36.16
C GLN A 208 -8.82 -9.14 -35.10
N LEU A 209 -7.55 -8.75 -34.90
CA LEU A 209 -6.69 -9.34 -33.86
C LEU A 209 -7.16 -8.95 -32.45
N GLU A 210 -7.64 -7.71 -32.27
CA GLU A 210 -8.26 -7.26 -31.01
C GLU A 210 -9.50 -8.11 -30.69
N THR A 211 -10.34 -8.38 -31.69
CA THR A 211 -11.50 -9.29 -31.53
C THR A 211 -11.06 -10.72 -31.16
N GLN A 212 -9.93 -11.20 -31.69
CA GLN A 212 -9.39 -12.51 -31.31
C GLN A 212 -8.86 -12.53 -29.88
N ILE A 213 -8.23 -11.44 -29.42
CA ILE A 213 -7.82 -11.30 -28.01
C ILE A 213 -9.05 -11.32 -27.10
N GLU A 214 -10.11 -10.57 -27.45
CA GLU A 214 -11.37 -10.60 -26.69
C GLU A 214 -11.96 -12.01 -26.61
N SER A 215 -11.88 -12.79 -27.70
CA SER A 215 -12.31 -14.19 -27.71
C SER A 215 -11.46 -15.07 -26.79
N VAL A 216 -10.14 -14.89 -26.76
CA VAL A 216 -9.23 -15.64 -25.87
C VAL A 216 -9.47 -15.25 -24.41
N GLU A 217 -9.64 -13.96 -24.11
CA GLU A 217 -9.98 -13.47 -22.78
C GLU A 217 -11.32 -14.05 -22.29
N SER A 218 -12.32 -14.16 -23.18
CA SER A 218 -13.59 -14.81 -22.87
C SER A 218 -13.43 -16.29 -22.53
N GLN A 219 -12.56 -17.02 -23.25
CA GLN A 219 -12.27 -18.43 -22.96
C GLN A 219 -11.57 -18.59 -21.60
N LYS A 220 -10.61 -17.72 -21.29
CA LYS A 220 -9.96 -17.68 -19.96
C LYS A 220 -10.96 -17.41 -18.84
N ARG A 221 -11.96 -16.54 -19.06
CA ARG A 221 -13.03 -16.27 -18.08
C ARG A 221 -13.95 -17.48 -17.90
N GLU A 222 -14.33 -18.16 -18.98
CA GLU A 222 -15.12 -19.40 -18.89
C GLU A 222 -14.38 -20.48 -18.08
N LEU A 223 -13.06 -20.62 -18.29
CA LEU A 223 -12.22 -21.51 -17.50
C LEU A 223 -12.18 -21.10 -16.02
N ALA A 224 -12.06 -19.80 -15.74
CA ALA A 224 -12.07 -19.27 -14.38
C ALA A 224 -13.41 -19.52 -13.67
N GLU A 225 -14.53 -19.26 -14.33
CA GLU A 225 -15.88 -19.53 -13.79
C GLU A 225 -16.07 -21.01 -13.45
N LYS A 226 -15.53 -21.91 -14.28
CA LYS A 226 -15.66 -23.36 -14.09
C LYS A 226 -14.80 -23.92 -12.95
N TRP A 227 -13.61 -23.36 -12.73
CA TRP A 227 -12.58 -23.96 -11.88
C TRP A 227 -12.15 -23.12 -10.67
N SER A 228 -12.28 -21.80 -10.69
CA SER A 228 -11.78 -20.93 -9.62
C SER A 228 -12.38 -21.29 -8.25
N GLY A 229 -13.71 -21.49 -8.18
CA GLY A 229 -14.37 -21.91 -6.95
C GLY A 229 -13.85 -23.24 -6.37
N LYS A 230 -13.61 -24.22 -7.24
CA LYS A 230 -13.10 -25.56 -6.87
C LYS A 230 -11.63 -25.53 -6.46
N LEU A 231 -10.82 -24.76 -7.19
CA LEU A 231 -9.39 -24.61 -6.92
C LEU A 231 -9.16 -23.86 -5.61
N ASN A 232 -9.90 -22.76 -5.36
CA ASN A 232 -9.84 -22.05 -4.07
C ASN A 232 -10.26 -22.97 -2.91
N TYR A 233 -11.34 -23.76 -3.07
CA TYR A 233 -11.75 -24.71 -2.03
C TYR A 233 -10.66 -25.76 -1.72
N ILE A 234 -10.00 -26.30 -2.75
CA ILE A 234 -8.92 -27.28 -2.55
C ILE A 234 -7.64 -26.61 -2.06
N GLU A 235 -7.35 -25.37 -2.44
CA GLU A 235 -6.25 -24.60 -1.89
C GLU A 235 -6.40 -24.44 -0.37
N ASP A 236 -7.58 -23.98 0.09
CA ASP A 236 -7.92 -23.85 1.51
C ASP A 236 -7.76 -25.19 2.23
N PHE A 237 -8.33 -26.26 1.65
CA PHE A 237 -8.28 -27.61 2.21
C PHE A 237 -6.85 -28.16 2.30
N LEU A 238 -6.05 -28.00 1.25
CA LEU A 238 -4.67 -28.46 1.20
C LEU A 238 -3.80 -27.67 2.17
N THR A 239 -4.01 -26.36 2.27
CA THR A 239 -3.28 -25.50 3.22
C THR A 239 -3.47 -26.02 4.64
N GLN A 240 -4.72 -26.26 5.06
CA GLN A 240 -5.01 -26.86 6.37
C GLN A 240 -4.38 -28.25 6.53
N LYS A 241 -4.48 -29.10 5.50
CA LYS A 241 -3.94 -30.47 5.57
C LYS A 241 -2.41 -30.50 5.66
N ILE A 242 -1.72 -29.60 4.97
CA ILE A 242 -0.26 -29.45 5.01
C ILE A 242 0.18 -28.91 6.36
N GLU A 243 -0.50 -27.89 6.90
CA GLU A 243 -0.22 -27.34 8.23
C GLU A 243 -0.26 -28.46 9.30
N LYS A 244 -1.28 -29.33 9.24
CA LYS A 244 -1.39 -30.54 10.08
C LYS A 244 -0.27 -31.54 9.83
N ALA A 245 0.08 -31.79 8.56
CA ALA A 245 1.10 -32.78 8.21
C ALA A 245 2.53 -32.36 8.57
N GLU A 246 2.80 -31.05 8.63
CA GLU A 246 4.10 -30.47 9.00
C GLU A 246 4.25 -30.21 10.49
N ALA A 247 3.15 -30.14 11.25
CA ALA A 247 3.17 -29.94 12.71
C ALA A 247 4.14 -30.85 13.48
N PRO A 248 4.33 -32.15 13.16
CA PRO A 248 5.29 -33.02 13.83
C PRO A 248 6.74 -32.51 13.81
N ILE A 249 7.14 -31.71 12.81
CA ILE A 249 8.49 -31.15 12.69
C ILE A 249 8.83 -30.29 13.91
N ASN A 250 7.82 -29.63 14.49
CA ASN A 250 7.98 -28.77 15.66
C ASN A 250 7.96 -29.56 16.99
N PHE A 251 7.76 -30.87 16.97
CA PHE A 251 7.64 -31.69 18.17
C PHE A 251 8.93 -32.47 18.43
N ALA A 252 9.28 -32.62 19.72
CA ALA A 252 10.29 -33.59 20.13
C ALA A 252 9.69 -34.99 20.10
N THR A 253 10.43 -35.96 19.59
CA THR A 253 9.96 -37.33 19.48
C THR A 253 10.99 -38.37 19.89
N THR A 254 10.49 -39.54 20.30
CA THR A 254 11.27 -40.76 20.53
C THR A 254 10.70 -41.90 19.69
N ASP A 255 11.18 -43.13 19.87
CA ASP A 255 10.60 -44.32 19.23
C ASP A 255 9.07 -44.47 19.45
N ARG A 256 8.54 -44.00 20.59
CA ARG A 256 7.14 -44.30 21.01
C ARG A 256 6.35 -43.11 21.54
N THR A 257 7.03 -42.02 21.88
CA THR A 257 6.40 -40.84 22.49
C THR A 257 6.68 -39.59 21.67
N PHE A 258 5.83 -38.58 21.86
CA PHE A 258 6.02 -37.23 21.36
C PHE A 258 5.80 -36.24 22.51
N MET A 259 6.40 -35.07 22.38
CA MET A 259 6.24 -33.93 23.27
C MET A 259 6.21 -32.65 22.42
N ALA A 260 5.19 -31.83 22.64
CA ALA A 260 5.03 -30.53 21.99
C ALA A 260 5.00 -29.44 23.05
N TRP A 261 5.67 -28.32 22.80
CA TRP A 261 5.60 -27.12 23.63
C TRP A 261 4.85 -26.02 22.89
N GLY A 262 4.26 -25.12 23.66
CA GLY A 262 3.62 -23.95 23.08
C GLY A 262 2.87 -23.13 24.10
N TRP A 263 2.25 -22.07 23.61
CA TRP A 263 1.63 -21.05 24.42
C TRP A 263 0.12 -21.03 24.23
N ILE A 264 -0.58 -20.83 25.33
CA ILE A 264 -2.04 -20.65 25.33
C ILE A 264 -2.46 -19.49 26.23
N PRO A 265 -3.63 -18.88 26.01
CA PRO A 265 -4.27 -18.02 26.99
C PRO A 265 -4.60 -18.82 28.25
N GLU A 266 -4.26 -18.28 29.43
CA GLU A 266 -4.38 -18.98 30.71
C GLU A 266 -5.83 -19.45 30.99
N GLU A 267 -6.81 -18.62 30.61
CA GLU A 267 -8.24 -18.89 30.76
C GLU A 267 -8.73 -20.07 29.91
N LYS A 268 -7.96 -20.50 28.90
CA LYS A 268 -8.32 -21.55 27.95
C LYS A 268 -7.66 -22.90 28.24
N PHE A 269 -6.83 -22.97 29.28
CA PHE A 269 -6.12 -24.20 29.65
C PHE A 269 -7.06 -25.39 29.88
N GLU A 270 -8.11 -25.20 30.70
CA GLU A 270 -9.00 -26.31 31.08
C GLU A 270 -9.75 -26.87 29.86
N ILE A 271 -10.12 -26.01 28.91
CA ILE A 271 -10.81 -26.41 27.67
C ILE A 271 -9.90 -27.29 26.81
N LEU A 272 -8.63 -26.89 26.66
CA LEU A 272 -7.65 -27.65 25.88
C LEU A 272 -7.32 -28.99 26.54
N GLU A 273 -7.14 -29.01 27.86
CA GLU A 273 -6.86 -30.24 28.62
C GLU A 273 -8.01 -31.26 28.49
N GLU A 274 -9.26 -30.82 28.66
CA GLU A 274 -10.44 -31.68 28.56
C GLU A 274 -10.58 -32.30 27.16
N ARG A 275 -10.42 -31.50 26.11
CA ARG A 275 -10.55 -31.92 24.71
C ARG A 275 -9.44 -32.89 24.27
N LEU A 276 -8.20 -32.61 24.66
CA LEU A 276 -7.08 -33.53 24.40
C LEU A 276 -7.22 -34.84 25.17
N ALA A 277 -7.76 -34.81 26.40
CA ALA A 277 -8.05 -36.01 27.16
C ALA A 277 -9.14 -36.85 26.49
N GLU A 278 -10.20 -36.24 25.97
CA GLU A 278 -11.26 -36.94 25.23
C GLU A 278 -10.75 -37.62 23.96
N ALA A 279 -10.02 -36.89 23.11
CA ALA A 279 -9.52 -37.41 21.83
C ALA A 279 -8.47 -38.53 21.98
N SER A 280 -7.77 -38.56 23.12
CA SER A 280 -6.71 -39.53 23.41
C SER A 280 -7.11 -40.64 24.38
N GLU A 281 -8.38 -40.75 24.75
CA GLU A 281 -8.85 -41.72 25.76
C GLU A 281 -8.10 -41.58 27.11
N GLY A 282 -7.72 -40.34 27.48
CA GLY A 282 -6.97 -39.99 28.67
C GLY A 282 -5.52 -40.48 28.67
N LYS A 283 -4.92 -40.68 27.50
CA LYS A 283 -3.52 -41.15 27.33
C LYS A 283 -2.51 -40.04 27.08
N ILE A 284 -2.94 -38.79 27.16
CA ILE A 284 -2.11 -37.60 27.03
C ILE A 284 -2.02 -36.90 28.37
N HIS A 285 -0.84 -36.38 28.64
CA HIS A 285 -0.59 -35.51 29.77
C HIS A 285 -0.31 -34.09 29.25
N VAL A 286 -1.09 -33.13 29.74
CA VAL A 286 -0.87 -31.71 29.51
C VAL A 286 -0.36 -31.11 30.80
N GLN A 287 0.78 -30.43 30.75
CA GLN A 287 1.41 -29.83 31.91
C GLN A 287 1.66 -28.33 31.66
N ARG A 288 1.55 -27.52 32.72
CA ARG A 288 2.01 -26.13 32.70
C ARG A 288 3.51 -26.11 32.97
N GLU A 289 4.26 -25.43 32.12
CA GLU A 289 5.68 -25.23 32.29
C GLU A 289 5.96 -23.96 33.10
N GLU A 290 7.04 -23.98 33.88
CA GLU A 290 7.56 -22.77 34.49
C GLU A 290 8.28 -21.93 33.43
N LEU A 291 8.09 -20.62 33.49
CA LEU A 291 8.74 -19.67 32.59
C LEU A 291 10.23 -19.60 32.90
N GLU A 292 11.08 -19.86 31.90
CA GLU A 292 12.51 -19.56 32.00
C GLU A 292 12.73 -18.04 31.99
N GLU A 293 13.82 -17.56 32.62
CA GLU A 293 14.06 -16.11 32.80
C GLU A 293 14.27 -15.34 31.47
N ASP A 294 14.66 -16.04 30.41
CA ASP A 294 14.94 -15.52 29.07
C ASP A 294 13.82 -15.74 28.06
N GLU A 295 12.73 -16.41 28.46
CA GLU A 295 11.65 -16.74 27.54
C GLU A 295 10.54 -15.69 27.55
N GLU A 296 10.36 -15.00 26.42
CA GLU A 296 9.31 -13.98 26.26
C GLU A 296 7.99 -14.61 25.76
N PRO A 297 6.87 -14.50 26.51
CA PRO A 297 5.58 -14.99 26.05
C PRO A 297 5.10 -14.27 24.78
N PRO A 298 4.36 -14.94 23.89
CA PRO A 298 3.74 -14.29 22.76
C PRO A 298 2.63 -13.35 23.21
N VAL A 299 2.38 -12.31 22.42
CA VAL A 299 1.42 -11.26 22.73
C VAL A 299 0.14 -11.44 21.93
N LYS A 300 -0.97 -11.49 22.65
CA LYS A 300 -2.32 -11.43 22.10
C LYS A 300 -2.96 -10.12 22.51
N HIS A 301 -3.36 -9.33 21.53
CA HIS A 301 -4.11 -8.11 21.77
C HIS A 301 -5.52 -8.45 22.26
N GLU A 302 -5.95 -7.80 23.34
CA GLU A 302 -7.31 -7.93 23.89
C GLU A 302 -8.00 -6.57 23.96
N ASN A 303 -7.97 -5.84 22.84
CA ASN A 303 -8.63 -4.53 22.80
C ASN A 303 -10.10 -4.60 22.41
N ASN A 304 -10.82 -3.54 22.78
CA ASN A 304 -12.19 -3.34 22.37
C ASN A 304 -12.30 -3.07 20.84
N ARG A 305 -13.51 -3.19 20.30
CA ARG A 305 -13.80 -3.00 18.86
C ARG A 305 -13.43 -1.61 18.30
N ALA A 306 -13.24 -0.61 19.16
CA ALA A 306 -12.84 0.74 18.73
C ALA A 306 -11.32 0.85 18.54
N VAL A 307 -10.54 0.16 19.37
CA VAL A 307 -9.08 0.17 19.36
C VAL A 307 -8.51 -0.87 18.39
N GLN A 308 -9.20 -2.00 18.19
CA GLN A 308 -8.79 -3.10 17.28
C GLN A 308 -8.24 -2.64 15.92
N PRO A 309 -8.87 -1.69 15.19
CA PRO A 309 -8.33 -1.22 13.91
C PRO A 309 -6.92 -0.62 13.98
N PHE A 310 -6.54 -0.08 15.15
CA PHE A 310 -5.26 0.57 15.39
C PHE A 310 -4.16 -0.43 15.77
N GLU A 311 -4.50 -1.66 16.16
CA GLU A 311 -3.52 -2.73 16.42
C GLU A 311 -2.69 -3.01 15.16
N SER A 312 -3.33 -3.02 13.99
CA SER A 312 -2.63 -3.20 12.71
C SER A 312 -1.63 -2.07 12.43
N LEU A 313 -1.90 -0.85 12.90
CA LEU A 313 -0.94 0.25 12.80
C LEU A 313 0.21 0.07 13.79
N THR A 314 -0.02 -0.46 14.98
CA THR A 314 1.06 -0.78 15.92
C THR A 314 1.96 -1.89 15.38
N ASP A 315 1.35 -2.99 14.94
CA ASP A 315 2.03 -4.20 14.45
C ASP A 315 2.93 -3.94 13.22
N LEU A 316 2.66 -2.90 12.43
CA LEU A 316 3.51 -2.48 11.30
C LEU A 316 4.92 -2.03 11.72
N VAL A 317 5.11 -1.58 12.96
CA VAL A 317 6.43 -1.20 13.49
C VAL A 317 7.10 -2.40 14.11
N SER A 318 6.44 -2.94 15.12
CA SER A 318 6.84 -4.11 15.89
C SER A 318 5.66 -4.45 16.78
N VAL A 319 5.62 -5.69 17.25
CA VAL A 319 4.64 -6.14 18.25
C VAL A 319 5.12 -5.71 19.64
N PRO A 320 4.23 -5.22 20.54
CA PRO A 320 4.61 -4.89 21.92
C PRO A 320 5.24 -6.08 22.62
N ARG A 321 6.09 -5.84 23.61
CA ARG A 321 6.50 -6.90 24.54
C ARG A 321 5.34 -7.24 25.48
N TYR A 322 5.33 -8.46 26.00
CA TYR A 322 4.24 -8.95 26.85
C TYR A 322 3.96 -8.07 28.08
N ASN A 323 5.00 -7.42 28.63
CA ASN A 323 4.90 -6.56 29.81
C ASN A 323 4.89 -5.05 29.48
N GLU A 324 4.58 -4.67 28.23
CA GLU A 324 4.44 -3.27 27.82
C GLU A 324 2.97 -2.87 27.66
N LEU A 325 2.67 -1.60 27.90
CA LEU A 325 1.38 -1.04 27.53
C LEU A 325 1.24 -0.99 26.00
N ASP A 326 0.11 -1.49 25.51
CA ASP A 326 -0.23 -1.43 24.09
C ASP A 326 -0.45 0.04 23.63
N PRO A 327 0.36 0.55 22.67
CA PRO A 327 0.23 1.91 22.18
C PRO A 327 -1.00 2.14 21.29
N SER A 328 -1.72 1.10 20.89
CA SER A 328 -2.90 1.17 19.99
C SER A 328 -4.01 2.07 20.56
N VAL A 329 -4.17 2.08 21.89
CA VAL A 329 -5.12 2.97 22.58
C VAL A 329 -4.77 4.44 22.40
N VAL A 330 -3.47 4.76 22.45
CA VAL A 330 -3.00 6.13 22.24
C VAL A 330 -3.21 6.52 20.78
N LEU A 331 -2.86 5.63 19.83
CA LEU A 331 -3.10 5.83 18.41
C LEU A 331 -4.57 6.14 18.11
N LEU A 332 -5.52 5.40 18.69
CA LEU A 332 -6.95 5.69 18.55
C LEU A 332 -7.29 7.14 18.93
N LEU A 333 -6.69 7.65 20.01
CA LEU A 333 -6.99 8.99 20.51
C LEU A 333 -6.30 10.09 19.72
N THR A 334 -5.03 9.91 19.34
CA THR A 334 -4.18 11.00 18.84
C THR A 334 -4.00 10.97 17.33
N PHE A 335 -3.94 9.81 16.70
CA PHE A 335 -3.71 9.69 15.26
C PHE A 335 -4.86 10.30 14.43
N PRO A 336 -6.15 9.97 14.67
CA PRO A 336 -7.26 10.62 13.98
C PRO A 336 -7.29 12.14 14.21
N LEU A 337 -6.94 12.61 15.41
CA LEU A 337 -6.91 14.03 15.71
C LEU A 337 -5.81 14.76 14.92
N PHE A 338 -4.62 14.19 14.81
CA PHE A 338 -3.53 14.82 14.06
C PHE A 338 -3.83 14.82 12.57
N PHE A 339 -4.28 13.68 12.03
CA PHE A 339 -4.69 13.58 10.63
C PHE A 339 -5.82 14.57 10.30
N GLY A 340 -6.84 14.61 11.16
CA GLY A 340 -7.97 15.50 11.02
C GLY A 340 -7.60 16.98 11.11
N PHE A 341 -6.72 17.36 12.02
CA PHE A 341 -6.25 18.74 12.15
C PHE A 341 -5.35 19.16 10.98
N MET A 342 -4.47 18.26 10.52
CA MET A 342 -3.59 18.48 9.36
C MET A 342 -4.41 18.77 8.10
N ILE A 343 -5.37 17.92 7.74
CA ILE A 343 -6.17 18.14 6.54
C ILE A 343 -7.26 19.20 6.77
N GLY A 344 -8.04 19.01 7.84
CA GLY A 344 -9.10 19.90 8.34
C GLY A 344 -10.00 20.49 7.27
N ASP A 345 -10.51 19.67 6.36
CA ASP A 345 -11.39 20.13 5.28
C ASP A 345 -12.49 19.07 5.10
N ALA A 346 -13.75 19.50 5.20
CA ALA A 346 -14.89 18.61 5.24
C ALA A 346 -15.14 17.93 3.89
N GLY A 347 -14.81 18.59 2.79
CA GLY A 347 -14.90 18.04 1.45
C GLY A 347 -13.92 16.88 1.27
N TYR A 348 -12.65 17.10 1.61
CA TYR A 348 -11.66 16.03 1.56
C TYR A 348 -11.94 14.94 2.60
N GLY A 349 -12.44 15.27 3.79
CA GLY A 349 -12.82 14.26 4.78
C GLY A 349 -13.92 13.31 4.29
N LEU A 350 -14.90 13.81 3.53
CA LEU A 350 -15.92 12.98 2.89
C LEU A 350 -15.35 12.12 1.76
N THR A 351 -14.46 12.66 0.92
CA THR A 351 -13.85 11.89 -0.17
C THR A 351 -12.90 10.81 0.36
N THR A 352 -12.08 11.11 1.37
CA THR A 352 -11.21 10.11 1.99
C THR A 352 -12.03 9.04 2.71
N LEU A 353 -13.13 9.39 3.39
CA LEU A 353 -14.02 8.40 4.01
C LEU A 353 -14.58 7.42 2.97
N ALA A 354 -15.03 7.92 1.82
CA ALA A 354 -15.53 7.08 0.73
C ALA A 354 -14.43 6.18 0.15
N VAL A 355 -13.23 6.72 -0.07
CA VAL A 355 -12.07 5.97 -0.58
C VAL A 355 -11.66 4.87 0.40
N PHE A 356 -11.58 5.15 1.70
CA PHE A 356 -11.19 4.15 2.69
C PHE A 356 -12.29 3.11 2.91
N TYR A 357 -13.57 3.50 2.86
CA TYR A 357 -14.67 2.54 2.88
C TYR A 357 -14.62 1.57 1.68
N ALA A 358 -14.35 2.09 0.49
CA ALA A 358 -14.16 1.26 -0.71
C ALA A 358 -12.92 0.36 -0.59
N GLY A 359 -11.82 0.90 -0.05
CA GLY A 359 -10.58 0.15 0.20
C GLY A 359 -10.77 -1.00 1.19
N ALA A 360 -11.53 -0.79 2.28
CA ALA A 360 -11.86 -1.84 3.25
C ALA A 360 -12.61 -3.01 2.62
N LYS A 361 -13.45 -2.74 1.60
CA LYS A 361 -14.18 -3.77 0.86
C LYS A 361 -13.30 -4.47 -0.18
N MET A 362 -12.41 -3.73 -0.83
CA MET A 362 -11.54 -4.24 -1.90
C MET A 362 -10.35 -5.05 -1.38
N PHE A 363 -9.87 -4.75 -0.17
CA PHE A 363 -8.72 -5.42 0.44
C PHE A 363 -9.09 -6.02 1.81
N PRO A 364 -9.76 -7.19 1.86
CA PRO A 364 -10.20 -7.81 3.11
C PRO A 364 -9.06 -8.07 4.11
N LYS A 365 -7.89 -8.50 3.63
CA LYS A 365 -6.69 -8.75 4.46
C LYS A 365 -6.15 -7.47 5.13
N GLY A 366 -6.42 -6.30 4.57
CA GLY A 366 -5.98 -4.99 5.09
C GLY A 366 -7.10 -4.14 5.69
N LYS A 367 -8.29 -4.71 5.91
CA LYS A 367 -9.51 -3.96 6.30
C LYS A 367 -9.32 -3.11 7.56
N GLU A 368 -8.53 -3.58 8.53
CA GLU A 368 -8.32 -2.89 9.79
C GLU A 368 -7.54 -1.59 9.63
N ILE A 369 -6.55 -1.55 8.74
CA ILE A 369 -5.85 -0.31 8.38
C ILE A 369 -6.85 0.69 7.79
N PHE A 370 -7.72 0.25 6.87
CA PHE A 370 -8.74 1.13 6.29
C PHE A 370 -9.75 1.61 7.34
N HIS A 371 -10.19 0.76 8.26
CA HIS A 371 -11.04 1.16 9.37
C HIS A 371 -10.37 2.25 10.23
N SER A 372 -9.09 2.12 10.57
CA SER A 372 -8.35 3.15 11.32
C SER A 372 -8.33 4.50 10.59
N LEU A 373 -8.18 4.48 9.26
CA LEU A 373 -8.18 5.66 8.39
C LEU A 373 -9.58 6.27 8.23
N MET A 374 -10.64 5.49 8.36
CA MET A 374 -12.02 6.00 8.42
C MET A 374 -12.24 6.85 9.67
N TYR A 375 -11.72 6.46 10.84
CA TYR A 375 -11.75 7.32 12.04
C TYR A 375 -11.03 8.66 11.79
N ALA A 376 -9.87 8.62 11.13
CA ALA A 376 -9.13 9.82 10.74
C ALA A 376 -9.92 10.71 9.76
N SER A 377 -10.68 10.12 8.83
CA SER A 377 -11.57 10.85 7.93
C SER A 377 -12.73 11.51 8.67
N VAL A 378 -13.33 10.81 9.65
CA VAL A 378 -14.38 11.40 10.50
C VAL A 378 -13.84 12.59 11.29
N ALA A 379 -12.65 12.48 11.88
CA ALA A 379 -11.98 13.60 12.54
C ALA A 379 -11.70 14.75 11.55
N THR A 380 -11.30 14.45 10.31
CA THR A 380 -11.10 15.44 9.25
C THR A 380 -12.39 16.19 8.92
N ILE A 381 -13.53 15.52 8.87
CA ILE A 381 -14.84 16.15 8.67
C ILE A 381 -15.16 17.07 9.84
N ILE A 382 -14.96 16.62 11.09
CA ILE A 382 -15.22 17.42 12.29
C ILE A 382 -14.37 18.69 12.29
N PHE A 383 -13.05 18.57 12.06
CA PHE A 383 -12.16 19.72 11.98
C PHE A 383 -12.48 20.61 10.76
N GLY A 384 -12.83 20.03 9.62
CA GLY A 384 -13.25 20.78 8.43
C GLY A 384 -14.50 21.61 8.65
N LEU A 385 -15.49 21.07 9.36
CA LEU A 385 -16.68 21.82 9.77
C LEU A 385 -16.34 22.91 10.79
N ALA A 386 -15.43 22.64 11.72
CA ALA A 386 -14.96 23.64 12.68
C ALA A 386 -14.19 24.78 12.01
N PHE A 387 -13.38 24.47 10.99
CA PHE A 387 -12.64 25.45 10.22
C PHE A 387 -13.47 26.17 9.16
N GLY A 388 -14.59 25.55 8.77
CA GLY A 388 -15.50 26.04 7.74
C GLY A 388 -14.99 25.84 6.32
N ASP A 389 -14.10 24.87 6.09
CA ASP A 389 -13.49 24.61 4.78
C ASP A 389 -14.05 23.32 4.13
N ALA A 390 -14.46 23.38 2.86
CA ALA A 390 -14.66 22.20 2.00
C ALA A 390 -14.08 22.39 0.61
N PHE A 391 -13.21 21.47 0.17
CA PHE A 391 -12.47 21.57 -1.09
C PHE A 391 -11.74 22.92 -1.24
N GLY A 392 -11.29 23.52 -0.14
CA GLY A 392 -10.69 24.86 -0.10
C GLY A 392 -11.65 26.03 -0.31
N TYR A 393 -12.96 25.78 -0.33
CA TYR A 393 -14.00 26.81 -0.31
C TYR A 393 -14.49 27.05 1.11
N VAL A 394 -14.81 28.32 1.42
CA VAL A 394 -15.40 28.70 2.72
C VAL A 394 -16.90 28.39 2.71
N ILE A 395 -17.32 27.47 3.59
CA ILE A 395 -18.70 26.96 3.69
C ILE A 395 -19.57 27.83 4.58
N PHE A 396 -19.03 28.35 5.69
CA PHE A 396 -19.81 29.05 6.73
C PHE A 396 -19.44 30.54 6.81
N GLY A 397 -20.31 31.35 7.41
CA GLY A 397 -20.08 32.79 7.65
C GLY A 397 -20.55 33.72 6.52
N HIS A 398 -20.43 35.04 6.75
CA HIS A 398 -20.97 36.09 5.87
C HIS A 398 -20.29 36.17 4.49
N HIS A 399 -19.15 35.51 4.31
CA HIS A 399 -18.43 35.38 3.04
C HIS A 399 -18.46 33.95 2.50
N SER A 400 -19.47 33.15 2.89
CA SER A 400 -19.63 31.79 2.41
C SER A 400 -19.78 31.75 0.89
N GLU A 401 -18.82 31.12 0.23
CA GLU A 401 -18.85 30.88 -1.22
C GLU A 401 -19.95 29.88 -1.56
N LEU A 402 -20.28 28.97 -0.63
CA LEU A 402 -21.37 28.02 -0.78
C LEU A 402 -22.73 28.71 -0.71
N ALA A 403 -22.93 29.66 0.21
CA ALA A 403 -24.15 30.46 0.28
C ALA A 403 -24.32 31.33 -0.97
N ALA A 404 -23.23 31.92 -1.46
CA ALA A 404 -23.23 32.69 -2.70
C ALA A 404 -23.58 31.82 -3.93
N ALA A 405 -23.11 30.57 -3.98
CA ALA A 405 -23.37 29.65 -5.07
C ALA A 405 -24.76 28.97 -5.02
N THR A 406 -25.24 28.63 -3.82
CA THR A 406 -26.49 27.87 -3.63
C THR A 406 -27.71 28.74 -3.30
N GLY A 407 -27.50 29.98 -2.88
CA GLY A 407 -28.55 30.90 -2.42
C GLY A 407 -29.13 30.54 -1.04
N ILE A 408 -28.54 29.58 -0.33
CA ILE A 408 -29.03 29.10 0.98
C ILE A 408 -28.42 29.94 2.10
N GLN A 409 -29.21 30.89 2.63
CA GLN A 409 -28.81 31.81 3.70
C GLN A 409 -28.53 31.14 5.06
N LEU A 410 -28.88 29.86 5.23
CA LEU A 410 -28.59 29.11 6.46
C LEU A 410 -27.08 29.04 6.76
N PHE A 411 -26.25 28.93 5.72
CA PHE A 411 -24.80 28.84 5.85
C PHE A 411 -24.14 30.17 6.25
N GLU A 412 -24.77 31.31 5.96
CA GLU A 412 -24.30 32.65 6.38
C GLU A 412 -24.51 32.92 7.87
N GLN A 413 -25.51 32.24 8.47
CA GLN A 413 -25.90 32.41 9.87
C GLN A 413 -25.07 31.55 10.83
N ILE A 414 -24.37 30.54 10.32
CA ILE A 414 -23.47 29.70 11.11
C ILE A 414 -22.12 30.43 11.23
N PRO A 415 -21.69 30.83 12.44
CA PRO A 415 -20.40 31.48 12.62
C PRO A 415 -19.27 30.48 12.35
N ILE A 416 -18.25 30.93 11.61
CA ILE A 416 -16.99 30.18 11.50
C ILE A 416 -16.36 30.17 12.90
N LEU A 417 -16.08 28.98 13.44
CA LEU A 417 -15.43 28.88 14.75
C LEU A 417 -13.97 29.32 14.66
N TRP A 418 -13.27 28.91 13.59
CA TRP A 418 -11.84 29.17 13.45
C TRP A 418 -11.35 29.09 12.00
N HIS A 419 -11.03 30.19 11.32
CA HIS A 419 -10.46 30.08 9.96
C HIS A 419 -8.93 29.97 9.98
N ARG A 420 -8.38 28.89 9.42
CA ARG A 420 -6.94 28.58 9.51
C ARG A 420 -6.07 29.55 8.73
N ALA A 421 -6.52 30.03 7.57
CA ALA A 421 -5.74 30.91 6.71
C ALA A 421 -5.48 32.29 7.36
N GLU A 422 -6.39 32.74 8.23
CA GLU A 422 -6.28 34.02 8.94
C GLU A 422 -5.46 33.92 10.24
N HIS A 423 -5.28 32.71 10.77
CA HIS A 423 -4.72 32.47 12.10
C HIS A 423 -3.53 31.50 12.09
N LEU A 424 -2.67 31.60 11.09
CA LEU A 424 -1.47 30.76 10.94
C LEU A 424 -0.59 30.70 12.20
N GLY A 425 -0.42 31.83 12.91
CA GLY A 425 0.35 31.87 14.15
C GLY A 425 -0.26 31.03 15.29
N GLN A 426 -1.59 30.93 15.32
CA GLN A 426 -2.28 30.09 16.29
C GLN A 426 -2.17 28.61 15.91
N VAL A 427 -2.27 28.26 14.62
CA VAL A 427 -2.04 26.88 14.14
C VAL A 427 -0.62 26.43 14.50
N PHE A 428 0.39 27.28 14.28
CA PHE A 428 1.77 27.00 14.69
C PHE A 428 1.88 26.71 16.20
N THR A 429 1.23 27.54 17.03
CA THR A 429 1.28 27.40 18.50
C THR A 429 0.56 26.14 18.96
N ILE A 430 -0.59 25.81 18.36
CA ILE A 430 -1.33 24.57 18.63
C ILE A 430 -0.48 23.35 18.23
N SER A 431 0.17 23.36 17.06
CA SER A 431 1.04 22.26 16.64
C SER A 431 2.21 22.05 17.61
N ALA A 432 2.84 23.13 18.07
CA ALA A 432 3.89 23.04 19.09
C ALA A 432 3.36 22.50 20.43
N LEU A 433 2.17 22.94 20.85
CA LEU A 433 1.52 22.46 22.08
C LEU A 433 1.14 20.98 21.97
N ILE A 434 0.61 20.54 20.83
CA ILE A 434 0.33 19.13 20.55
C ILE A 434 1.61 18.32 20.71
N GLY A 435 2.74 18.77 20.14
CA GLY A 435 4.02 18.10 20.29
C GLY A 435 4.49 18.01 21.74
N LEU A 436 4.37 19.10 22.49
CA LEU A 436 4.69 19.11 23.91
C LEU A 436 3.83 18.09 24.68
N VAL A 437 2.51 18.10 24.49
CA VAL A 437 1.58 17.20 25.20
C VAL A 437 1.81 15.75 24.80
N HIS A 438 1.95 15.46 23.50
CA HIS A 438 2.07 14.10 22.99
C HIS A 438 3.39 13.44 23.37
N VAL A 439 4.52 14.16 23.28
CA VAL A 439 5.82 13.64 23.75
C VAL A 439 5.78 13.40 25.26
N ASN A 440 5.17 14.29 26.04
CA ASN A 440 5.02 14.10 27.48
C ASN A 440 4.06 12.95 27.83
N LEU A 441 3.07 12.64 26.99
CA LEU A 441 2.24 11.44 27.16
C LEU A 441 3.10 10.19 27.00
N GLY A 442 4.00 10.17 26.01
CA GLY A 442 4.99 9.09 25.83
C GLY A 442 5.86 8.87 27.07
N TYR A 443 6.45 9.93 27.63
CA TYR A 443 7.21 9.82 28.89
C TYR A 443 6.35 9.34 30.07
N GLY A 444 5.06 9.65 30.09
CA GLY A 444 4.15 9.23 31.14
C GLY A 444 3.84 7.74 31.08
N ILE A 445 3.67 7.21 29.87
CA ILE A 445 3.53 5.78 29.63
C ILE A 445 4.83 5.05 29.96
N GLY A 446 5.98 5.62 29.55
CA GLY A 446 7.30 5.07 29.87
C GLY A 446 7.54 5.00 31.38
N PHE A 447 7.13 6.04 32.12
CA PHE A 447 7.18 6.03 33.58
C PHE A 447 6.35 4.88 34.17
N TYR A 448 5.17 4.60 33.61
CA TYR A 448 4.32 3.50 34.07
C TYR A 448 4.92 2.13 33.77
N ASN A 449 5.48 1.93 32.58
CA ASN A 449 6.17 0.68 32.20
C ASN A 449 7.34 0.42 33.16
N GLU A 450 8.17 1.44 33.41
CA GLU A 450 9.33 1.34 34.30
C GLU A 450 8.92 1.12 35.77
N TYR A 451 7.81 1.73 36.19
CA TYR A 451 7.25 1.53 37.52
C TYR A 451 6.84 0.06 37.75
N ILE A 452 6.29 -0.60 36.74
CA ILE A 452 5.91 -2.02 36.83
C ILE A 452 7.16 -2.92 36.85
N LYS A 453 8.17 -2.63 36.03
CA LYS A 453 9.37 -3.47 35.88
C LYS A 453 10.35 -3.32 37.06
N HIS A 454 10.70 -2.09 37.43
CA HIS A 454 11.82 -1.79 38.33
C HIS A 454 11.44 -0.96 39.57
N GLY A 455 10.25 -0.38 39.58
CA GLY A 455 9.69 0.34 40.74
C GLY A 455 9.76 1.86 40.63
N LEU A 456 9.24 2.54 41.67
CA LEU A 456 8.97 3.99 41.62
C LEU A 456 10.22 4.87 41.52
N LYS A 457 11.30 4.45 42.16
CA LYS A 457 12.52 5.26 42.25
C LYS A 457 13.22 5.29 40.89
N GLU A 458 13.38 4.13 40.28
CA GLU A 458 13.97 3.94 38.95
C GLU A 458 13.11 4.65 37.89
N ALA A 459 11.78 4.47 37.92
CA ALA A 459 10.86 5.22 37.04
C ALA A 459 10.98 6.75 37.15
N PHE A 460 11.16 7.27 38.37
CA PHE A 460 11.35 8.71 38.57
C PHE A 460 12.71 9.22 38.10
N LEU A 461 13.77 8.44 38.29
CA LEU A 461 15.11 8.80 37.82
C LEU A 461 15.20 8.76 36.29
N GLU A 462 14.64 7.74 35.65
CA GLU A 462 14.72 7.55 34.21
C GLU A 462 13.73 8.42 33.46
N LYS A 463 12.42 8.36 33.78
CA LYS A 463 11.37 9.06 33.03
C LYS A 463 10.86 10.32 33.74
N GLY A 464 10.81 10.32 35.07
CA GLY A 464 10.37 11.48 35.87
C GLY A 464 11.29 12.69 35.77
N SER A 465 12.60 12.46 35.64
CA SER A 465 13.65 13.49 35.55
C SER A 465 13.49 14.39 34.32
N TRP A 466 12.96 13.86 33.21
CA TRP A 466 12.62 14.62 32.00
C TRP A 466 11.56 15.69 32.25
N TYR A 467 10.56 15.42 33.10
CA TYR A 467 9.58 16.44 33.50
C TYR A 467 10.23 17.54 34.35
N VAL A 468 11.18 17.18 35.22
CA VAL A 468 11.93 18.16 36.03
C VAL A 468 12.76 19.08 35.13
N LEU A 469 13.43 18.53 34.11
CA LEU A 469 14.18 19.31 33.13
C LEU A 469 13.26 20.28 32.36
N GLN A 470 12.11 19.79 31.86
CA GLN A 470 11.14 20.60 31.14
C GLN A 470 10.51 21.68 32.04
N ALA A 471 10.20 21.37 33.29
CA ALA A 471 9.69 22.35 34.26
C ALA A 471 10.73 23.43 34.55
N GLY A 472 12.01 23.07 34.68
CA GLY A 472 13.10 24.03 34.82
C GLY A 472 13.23 24.96 33.61
N ALA A 473 13.13 24.41 32.39
CA ALA A 473 13.15 25.21 31.16
C ALA A 473 11.93 26.15 31.06
N ALA A 474 10.74 25.68 31.43
CA ALA A 474 9.53 26.48 31.48
C ALA A 474 9.64 27.62 32.52
N LEU A 475 10.18 27.34 33.72
CA LEU A 475 10.45 28.35 34.74
C LEU A 475 11.47 29.39 34.28
N ALA A 476 12.52 28.96 33.56
CA ALA A 476 13.54 29.86 33.02
C ALA A 476 12.94 30.84 32.00
N PHE A 477 12.00 30.35 31.18
CA PHE A 477 11.34 31.13 30.13
C PHE A 477 10.22 32.04 30.65
N LEU A 478 9.35 31.54 31.53
CA LEU A 478 8.15 32.23 31.99
C LEU A 478 8.38 33.15 33.20
N VAL A 479 9.33 32.81 34.08
CA VAL A 479 9.56 33.53 35.34
C VAL A 479 10.88 34.28 35.30
N SER A 480 11.99 33.54 35.37
CA SER A 480 13.33 34.11 35.23
C SER A 480 14.38 33.01 35.05
N PRO A 481 15.48 33.28 34.32
CA PRO A 481 16.61 32.34 34.22
C PRO A 481 17.17 31.91 35.58
N THR A 482 17.15 32.80 36.57
CA THR A 482 17.64 32.53 37.94
C THR A 482 16.76 31.54 38.71
N ALA A 483 15.46 31.48 38.42
CA ALA A 483 14.54 30.53 39.03
C ALA A 483 14.57 29.16 38.33
N GLY A 484 14.70 29.15 37.00
CA GLY A 484 14.69 27.92 36.21
C GLY A 484 16.01 27.16 36.16
N LEU A 485 17.15 27.86 36.11
CA LEU A 485 18.46 27.23 35.94
C LEU A 485 18.82 26.21 37.05
N PRO A 486 18.55 26.45 38.35
CA PRO A 486 18.78 25.45 39.39
C PRO A 486 17.96 24.18 39.20
N VAL A 487 16.70 24.32 38.76
CA VAL A 487 15.80 23.19 38.50
C VAL A 487 16.24 22.42 37.25
N MET A 488 16.70 23.11 36.21
CA MET A 488 17.28 22.46 35.04
C MET A 488 18.52 21.66 35.43
N ILE A 489 19.44 22.24 36.21
CA ILE A 489 20.66 21.55 36.69
C ILE A 489 20.27 20.30 37.48
N LEU A 490 19.25 20.39 38.34
CA LEU A 490 18.71 19.21 39.04
C LEU A 490 18.19 18.16 38.05
N GLY A 491 17.42 18.56 37.04
CA GLY A 491 16.92 17.67 35.99
C GLY A 491 18.06 16.95 35.25
N PHE A 492 19.09 17.68 34.81
CA PHE A 492 20.29 17.11 34.19
C PHE A 492 20.98 16.08 35.09
N LEU A 493 21.12 16.39 36.38
CA LEU A 493 21.77 15.51 37.35
C LEU A 493 20.94 14.23 37.57
N LEU A 494 19.61 14.35 37.64
CA LEU A 494 18.70 13.21 37.76
C LEU A 494 18.73 12.31 36.53
N ILE A 495 18.72 12.90 35.31
CA ILE A 495 18.86 12.14 34.05
C ILE A 495 20.17 11.37 34.04
N PHE A 496 21.28 12.02 34.41
CA PHE A 496 22.59 11.36 34.47
C PHE A 496 22.63 10.23 35.51
N LEU A 497 21.87 10.33 36.60
CA LEU A 497 21.78 9.28 37.62
C LEU A 497 20.86 8.12 37.22
N GLY A 498 19.84 8.36 36.39
CA GLY A 498 18.92 7.34 35.88
C GLY A 498 19.47 6.66 34.62
N GLU A 499 19.57 7.41 33.52
CA GLU A 499 19.89 6.90 32.18
C GLU A 499 21.39 7.08 31.82
N GLY A 500 22.21 7.60 32.74
CA GLY A 500 23.65 7.75 32.51
C GLY A 500 24.02 8.72 31.39
N VAL A 501 25.02 8.35 30.59
CA VAL A 501 25.50 9.17 29.45
C VAL A 501 24.49 9.16 28.30
N GLU A 502 23.73 8.07 28.15
CA GLU A 502 22.72 7.92 27.11
C GLU A 502 21.62 8.98 27.24
N GLY A 503 21.07 9.15 28.45
CA GLY A 503 20.07 10.19 28.73
C GLY A 503 20.58 11.61 28.45
N MET A 504 21.88 11.88 28.63
CA MET A 504 22.47 13.19 28.30
C MET A 504 22.53 13.45 26.78
N VAL A 505 22.76 12.41 25.98
CA VAL A 505 22.77 12.48 24.51
C VAL A 505 21.35 12.66 23.96
N GLU A 506 20.34 12.21 24.69
CA GLU A 506 18.92 12.37 24.31
C GLU A 506 18.35 13.78 24.49
N ILE A 507 19.00 14.66 25.27
CA ILE A 507 18.44 15.99 25.60
C ILE A 507 18.20 16.87 24.35
N PRO A 508 19.13 16.96 23.38
CA PRO A 508 18.86 17.60 22.10
C PRO A 508 17.72 16.92 21.32
N SER A 509 17.62 15.60 21.40
CA SER A 509 16.56 14.82 20.74
C SER A 509 15.18 15.17 21.28
N LEU A 510 15.03 15.46 22.59
CA LEU A 510 13.76 15.95 23.15
C LEU A 510 13.26 17.21 22.44
N LEU A 511 14.15 18.19 22.25
CA LEU A 511 13.81 19.43 21.55
C LEU A 511 13.49 19.16 20.08
N ALA A 512 14.27 18.30 19.42
CA ALA A 512 14.03 17.91 18.04
C ALA A 512 12.68 17.19 17.86
N ASN A 513 12.30 16.32 18.79
CA ASN A 513 11.03 15.61 18.79
C ASN A 513 9.85 16.57 18.93
N ILE A 514 9.90 17.51 19.88
CA ILE A 514 8.84 18.53 20.06
C ILE A 514 8.74 19.43 18.82
N LEU A 515 9.88 19.89 18.29
CA LEU A 515 9.91 20.74 17.09
C LEU A 515 9.42 20.01 15.83
N SER A 516 9.55 18.69 15.77
CA SER A 516 9.07 17.90 14.63
C SER A 516 7.56 17.96 14.46
N TYR A 517 6.78 18.32 15.50
CA TYR A 517 5.33 18.53 15.39
C TYR A 517 4.96 19.80 14.63
N LEU A 518 5.90 20.72 14.38
CA LEU A 518 5.69 21.83 13.44
C LEU A 518 5.39 21.33 12.02
N ARG A 519 5.65 20.05 11.72
CA ARG A 519 5.22 19.38 10.49
C ARG A 519 3.70 19.36 10.35
N ILE A 520 2.95 19.22 11.44
CA ILE A 520 1.47 19.33 11.45
C ILE A 520 1.05 20.69 10.89
N PHE A 521 1.70 21.76 11.35
CA PHE A 521 1.47 23.11 10.83
C PHE A 521 1.81 23.19 9.34
N GLY A 522 2.97 22.68 8.93
CA GLY A 522 3.41 22.68 7.53
C GLY A 522 2.40 22.02 6.58
N VAL A 523 1.90 20.83 6.92
CA VAL A 523 0.88 20.16 6.10
C VAL A 523 -0.46 20.85 6.15
N SER A 524 -0.85 21.40 7.30
CA SER A 524 -2.09 22.16 7.39
C SER A 524 -2.10 23.37 6.46
N VAL A 525 -1.00 24.10 6.39
CA VAL A 525 -0.85 25.23 5.46
C VAL A 525 -0.80 24.78 4.01
N ALA A 526 -0.04 23.72 3.71
CA ALA A 526 0.04 23.16 2.36
C ALA A 526 -1.33 22.68 1.86
N ALA A 527 -2.12 22.04 2.72
CA ALA A 527 -3.44 21.52 2.39
C ALA A 527 -4.45 22.60 1.99
N VAL A 528 -4.38 23.78 2.63
CA VAL A 528 -5.20 24.96 2.28
C VAL A 528 -4.67 25.61 1.00
N ALA A 529 -3.36 25.84 0.92
CA ALA A 529 -2.73 26.50 -0.23
C ALA A 529 -2.94 25.71 -1.54
N LEU A 530 -2.77 24.39 -1.51
CA LEU A 530 -2.92 23.53 -2.68
C LEU A 530 -4.38 23.49 -3.19
N ALA A 531 -5.35 23.47 -2.28
CA ALA A 531 -6.76 23.56 -2.65
C ALA A 531 -7.10 24.92 -3.28
N ALA A 532 -6.61 26.02 -2.69
CA ALA A 532 -6.79 27.36 -3.24
C ALA A 532 -6.17 27.52 -4.64
N VAL A 533 -5.00 26.92 -4.89
CA VAL A 533 -4.36 26.93 -6.22
C VAL A 533 -5.22 26.21 -7.25
N VAL A 534 -5.75 25.02 -6.95
CA VAL A 534 -6.65 24.29 -7.86
C VAL A 534 -7.90 25.12 -8.17
N ASN A 535 -8.52 25.71 -7.14
CA ASN A 535 -9.73 26.54 -7.31
C ASN A 535 -9.44 27.79 -8.16
N SER A 536 -8.29 28.44 -7.97
CA SER A 536 -7.88 29.62 -8.74
C SER A 536 -7.65 29.31 -10.22
N ILE A 537 -6.98 28.18 -10.53
CA ILE A 537 -6.74 27.76 -11.92
C ILE A 537 -8.07 27.39 -12.59
N ALA A 538 -8.95 26.67 -11.90
CA ALA A 538 -10.27 26.31 -12.41
C ALA A 538 -11.14 27.55 -12.66
N SER A 539 -11.18 28.49 -11.70
CA SER A 539 -11.91 29.76 -11.82
C SER A 539 -11.42 30.59 -13.01
N THR A 540 -10.10 30.65 -13.23
CA THR A 540 -9.52 31.32 -14.38
C THR A 540 -9.97 30.70 -15.71
N ALA A 541 -10.03 29.36 -15.78
CA ALA A 541 -10.54 28.65 -16.95
C ALA A 541 -12.04 28.90 -17.19
N TYR A 542 -12.85 28.94 -16.13
CA TYR A 542 -14.27 29.31 -16.24
C TYR A 542 -14.47 30.76 -16.70
N GLY A 543 -13.63 31.69 -16.22
CA GLY A 543 -13.67 33.10 -16.59
C GLY A 543 -13.33 33.38 -18.06
N ALA A 544 -12.60 32.48 -18.74
CA ALA A 544 -12.36 32.57 -20.19
C ALA A 544 -13.65 32.40 -21.03
N GLY A 545 -14.70 31.82 -20.45
CA GLY A 545 -16.02 31.67 -21.06
C GLY A 545 -16.08 30.62 -22.18
N GLY A 546 -17.30 30.39 -22.69
CA GLY A 546 -17.59 29.43 -23.75
C GLY A 546 -17.54 27.97 -23.30
N LEU A 547 -17.91 27.06 -24.21
CA LEU A 547 -17.95 25.61 -23.96
C LEU A 547 -16.56 25.06 -23.56
N VAL A 548 -15.52 25.58 -24.20
CA VAL A 548 -14.12 25.17 -23.94
C VAL A 548 -13.69 25.53 -22.52
N GLY A 549 -14.01 26.74 -22.05
CA GLY A 549 -13.67 27.17 -20.68
C GLY A 549 -14.40 26.34 -19.62
N ILE A 550 -15.67 26.00 -19.84
CA ILE A 550 -16.45 25.14 -18.93
C ILE A 550 -15.85 23.73 -18.85
N VAL A 551 -15.56 23.11 -19.99
CA VAL A 551 -15.01 21.75 -20.03
C VAL A 551 -13.62 21.72 -19.39
N LEU A 552 -12.74 22.67 -19.75
CA LEU A 552 -11.39 22.74 -19.21
C LEU A 552 -11.41 23.02 -17.70
N GLY A 553 -12.20 24.00 -17.25
CA GLY A 553 -12.34 24.34 -15.83
C GLY A 553 -12.85 23.17 -15.00
N THR A 554 -13.83 22.41 -15.51
CA THR A 554 -14.37 21.22 -14.83
C THR A 554 -13.33 20.12 -14.73
N LEU A 555 -12.58 19.86 -15.80
CA LEU A 555 -11.52 18.86 -15.82
C LEU A 555 -10.42 19.21 -14.82
N ILE A 556 -10.00 20.47 -14.77
CA ILE A 556 -8.99 20.97 -13.82
C ILE A 556 -9.49 20.84 -12.38
N LEU A 557 -10.74 21.22 -12.11
CA LEU A 557 -11.33 21.14 -10.78
C LEU A 557 -11.40 19.69 -10.28
N VAL A 558 -11.97 18.78 -11.08
CA VAL A 558 -12.11 17.37 -10.71
C VAL A 558 -10.74 16.69 -10.61
N GLY A 559 -9.89 16.81 -11.63
CA GLY A 559 -8.57 16.20 -11.65
C GLY A 559 -7.66 16.75 -10.54
N GLY A 560 -7.70 18.06 -10.32
CA GLY A 560 -6.95 18.73 -9.25
C GLY A 560 -7.38 18.28 -7.86
N HIS A 561 -8.68 18.17 -7.58
CA HIS A 561 -9.14 17.68 -6.28
C HIS A 561 -8.90 16.18 -6.07
N ILE A 562 -8.96 15.35 -7.12
CA ILE A 562 -8.55 13.93 -7.02
C ILE A 562 -7.07 13.85 -6.62
N PHE A 563 -6.20 14.59 -7.34
CA PHE A 563 -4.78 14.65 -7.02
C PHE A 563 -4.54 15.17 -5.59
N ASN A 564 -5.21 16.25 -5.19
CA ASN A 564 -5.09 16.79 -3.84
C ASN A 564 -5.57 15.80 -2.77
N THR A 565 -6.63 15.02 -3.04
CA THR A 565 -7.10 13.98 -2.13
C THR A 565 -6.02 12.94 -1.92
N PHE A 566 -5.37 12.48 -2.99
CA PHE A 566 -4.25 11.53 -2.91
C PHE A 566 -3.09 12.07 -2.08
N ILE A 567 -2.63 13.31 -2.36
CA ILE A 567 -1.54 13.94 -1.59
C ILE A 567 -1.92 14.07 -0.12
N LYS A 568 -3.15 14.50 0.19
CA LYS A 568 -3.62 14.65 1.57
C LYS A 568 -3.68 13.33 2.33
N ILE A 569 -4.12 12.25 1.69
CA ILE A 569 -4.08 10.90 2.28
C ILE A 569 -2.64 10.52 2.61
N MET A 570 -1.73 10.66 1.64
CA MET A 570 -0.32 10.28 1.81
C MET A 570 0.40 11.11 2.88
N GLU A 571 0.28 12.44 2.83
CA GLU A 571 0.91 13.34 3.78
C GLU A 571 0.32 13.17 5.18
N GLY A 572 -1.01 13.13 5.29
CA GLY A 572 -1.70 12.93 6.56
C GLY A 572 -1.30 11.61 7.22
N PHE A 573 -1.27 10.51 6.45
CA PHE A 573 -0.91 9.19 6.96
C PHE A 573 0.56 9.13 7.36
N LEU A 574 1.49 9.39 6.43
CA LEU A 574 2.93 9.23 6.67
C LEU A 574 3.43 10.15 7.78
N GLN A 575 2.96 11.39 7.82
CA GLN A 575 3.40 12.31 8.85
C GLN A 575 2.73 12.05 10.19
N GLY A 576 1.43 11.70 10.18
CA GLY A 576 0.71 11.32 11.38
C GLY A 576 1.36 10.12 12.05
N ILE A 577 1.63 9.06 11.29
CA ILE A 577 2.30 7.86 11.78
C ILE A 577 3.72 8.15 12.27
N ARG A 578 4.51 8.92 11.50
CA ARG A 578 5.88 9.26 11.92
C ARG A 578 5.91 9.87 13.31
N LEU A 579 5.04 10.86 13.58
CA LEU A 579 4.92 11.51 14.90
C LEU A 579 4.66 10.54 16.05
N HIS A 580 3.99 9.42 15.79
CA HIS A 580 3.78 8.38 16.79
C HIS A 580 5.02 7.50 16.91
N TYR A 581 5.52 6.94 15.81
CA TYR A 581 6.59 5.94 15.84
C TYR A 581 7.95 6.51 16.26
N VAL A 582 8.31 7.69 15.78
CA VAL A 582 9.64 8.26 16.02
C VAL A 582 9.63 9.18 17.22
N GLU A 583 8.65 10.07 17.31
CA GLU A 583 8.66 11.10 18.34
C GLU A 583 8.03 10.65 19.68
N MET A 584 7.07 9.70 19.66
CA MET A 584 6.37 9.24 20.88
C MET A 584 6.77 7.83 21.33
N PHE A 585 6.71 6.81 20.46
CA PHE A 585 6.97 5.41 20.81
C PHE A 585 8.38 5.23 21.35
N GLY A 586 9.37 5.90 20.77
CA GLY A 586 10.75 5.90 21.29
C GLY A 586 10.91 6.40 22.73
N LYS A 587 9.84 6.86 23.41
CA LYS A 587 9.87 7.26 24.84
C LYS A 587 9.41 6.16 25.81
N PHE A 588 8.76 5.10 25.33
CA PHE A 588 8.22 4.05 26.19
C PHE A 588 8.14 2.65 25.58
N TYR A 589 8.33 2.53 24.26
CA TYR A 589 8.05 1.34 23.48
C TYR A 589 9.37 0.73 22.98
N GLU A 590 9.75 -0.43 23.52
CA GLU A 590 10.90 -1.19 23.05
C GLU A 590 10.49 -2.08 21.86
N GLY A 591 9.31 -2.70 21.97
CA GLY A 591 8.77 -3.62 20.97
C GLY A 591 9.62 -4.88 20.77
N GLY A 592 9.30 -5.63 19.71
CA GLY A 592 10.01 -6.86 19.36
C GLY A 592 9.43 -8.14 19.97
N GLY A 593 8.21 -8.10 20.49
CA GLY A 593 7.52 -9.29 20.98
C GLY A 593 7.14 -10.26 19.85
N LYS A 594 6.90 -11.53 20.19
CA LYS A 594 6.32 -12.52 19.28
C LYS A 594 4.80 -12.33 19.26
N LYS A 595 4.18 -12.19 18.08
CA LYS A 595 2.71 -12.18 17.98
C LYS A 595 2.19 -13.59 18.24
N TYR A 596 1.15 -13.69 19.05
CA TYR A 596 0.46 -14.95 19.29
C TYR A 596 -0.24 -15.43 18.01
N ALA A 597 0.20 -16.58 17.50
CA ALA A 597 -0.27 -17.18 16.26
C ALA A 597 -0.70 -18.64 16.55
N PRO A 598 -1.94 -18.87 17.00
CA PRO A 598 -2.40 -20.21 17.29
C PRO A 598 -2.45 -21.08 16.03
N PHE A 599 -2.04 -22.33 16.18
CA PHE A 599 -2.10 -23.37 15.16
C PHE A 599 -3.54 -23.57 14.67
N GLY A 600 -3.76 -23.50 13.36
CA GLY A 600 -5.09 -23.57 12.74
C GLY A 600 -5.86 -22.24 12.65
N ALA A 601 -5.42 -21.18 13.32
CA ALA A 601 -6.11 -19.88 13.30
C ALA A 601 -5.75 -18.99 12.09
N GLN A 602 -4.85 -19.44 11.22
CA GLN A 602 -4.50 -18.70 10.01
C GLN A 602 -5.67 -18.78 9.02
N GLU A 603 -6.35 -17.65 8.79
CA GLU A 603 -7.31 -17.54 7.68
C GLU A 603 -6.56 -17.78 6.35
N PRO A 604 -7.04 -18.67 5.46
CA PRO A 604 -6.47 -18.83 4.12
C PRO A 604 -6.47 -17.51 3.30
#